data_AF-A0A946ALS6-F1
#
_entry.id   AF-A0A946ALS6-F1
#
_cell.length_a   1.000
_cell.length_b   1.000
_cell.length_c   1.000
_cell.angle_alpha   90.00
_cell.angle_beta   90.00
_cell.angle_gamma   90.00
#
_symmetry.space_group_name_H-M   'P 1'
#
loop_
_entity.id
_entity.type
_entity.pdbx_description
1 polymer ?
#
loop_
_entity_poly.entity_id
_entity_poly.type
_entity_poly.pdbx_seq_one_letter_code
_entity_poly.pdbx_strand_id
1 'polypeptide(L)'
;GFAIAVVSDGEIIYSDAFGARDPAKNLPATTDTLFGIGSITKSFVAISILQLAEQGKLSIDDPIAKHLPFELGRPNEPILIRHFLSHSPGFPSLASSTVLLSRGLGEDTGVPMSSSDDFFRFVNGAKDEIVFSPGEHFFYNNAAWRMLGAIVQNVSGLPFHEYVTENVIHPLGMTRSTFDIDQLYADPDHLTPHRKTADGVEATNFPYPNPVDNKAFSFLTAAGGITSSVTEMSLYLNMLIDAGKHSGGELISQRSMRDMQRLHIREPDGYYGTTGYGFGVGVTPDFLGKLLIDHGGSIAVSTAHMALVPGEKIGVVMMGNSSGMSYAPIGEAVLAILMGEDPDTAVPAFGIVKRMQQLVGAYSVYRDVETIDVVSEKGMLYLQQSGGGQTPLIPEDAAYNSLDFYTLNNGRKSPVNFRVDDDGQVSLIVGRYVYRKNI
;
A
#
# COMPACT_ATOMS: atom_id res chain seq x y z
N GLY A 1 -8.12 -14.79 -6.58
CA GLY A 1 -9.26 -13.92 -6.80
C GLY A 1 -8.80 -12.48 -6.81
N PHE A 2 -9.30 -11.72 -7.76
CA PHE A 2 -9.04 -10.29 -7.93
C PHE A 2 -10.35 -9.62 -8.36
N ALA A 3 -10.62 -8.41 -7.90
CA ALA A 3 -11.76 -7.61 -8.32
C ALA A 3 -11.30 -6.17 -8.55
N ILE A 4 -11.97 -5.48 -9.48
CA ILE A 4 -11.70 -4.09 -9.84
C ILE A 4 -13.02 -3.34 -10.03
N ALA A 5 -13.06 -2.09 -9.60
CA ALA A 5 -14.09 -1.14 -9.99
C ALA A 5 -13.44 0.19 -10.37
N VAL A 6 -13.96 0.82 -11.42
CA VAL A 6 -13.53 2.09 -11.97
C VAL A 6 -14.72 3.04 -11.92
N VAL A 7 -14.52 4.21 -11.34
CA VAL A 7 -15.53 5.26 -11.22
C VAL A 7 -15.18 6.46 -12.09
N SER A 8 -16.20 7.08 -12.67
CA SER A 8 -16.12 8.37 -13.34
C SER A 8 -17.41 9.14 -13.07
N ASP A 9 -17.29 10.42 -12.74
CA ASP A 9 -18.43 11.33 -12.53
C ASP A 9 -19.50 10.80 -11.55
N GLY A 10 -19.06 10.07 -10.51
CA GLY A 10 -19.94 9.55 -9.47
C GLY A 10 -20.58 8.19 -9.79
N GLU A 11 -20.26 7.58 -10.93
CA GLU A 11 -20.80 6.29 -11.35
C GLU A 11 -19.70 5.24 -11.58
N ILE A 12 -20.03 3.96 -11.39
CA ILE A 12 -19.15 2.86 -11.80
C ILE A 12 -19.27 2.70 -13.32
N ILE A 13 -18.19 2.97 -14.05
CA ILE A 13 -18.13 2.83 -15.51
C ILE A 13 -17.57 1.47 -15.96
N TYR A 14 -16.86 0.78 -15.06
CA TYR A 14 -16.37 -0.58 -15.28
C TYR A 14 -16.21 -1.29 -13.94
N SER A 15 -16.63 -2.54 -13.87
CA SER A 15 -16.36 -3.42 -12.72
C SER A 15 -16.32 -4.86 -13.17
N ASP A 16 -15.33 -5.61 -12.69
CA ASP A 16 -15.15 -7.01 -13.04
C ASP A 16 -14.38 -7.78 -11.96
N ALA A 17 -14.41 -9.11 -12.03
CA ALA A 17 -13.71 -9.97 -11.11
C ALA A 17 -13.13 -11.21 -11.80
N PHE A 18 -11.98 -11.65 -11.31
CA PHE A 18 -11.12 -12.64 -11.95
C PHE A 18 -10.66 -13.70 -10.95
N GLY A 19 -10.64 -14.96 -11.41
CA GLY A 19 -10.21 -16.11 -10.61
C GLY A 19 -11.16 -16.44 -9.45
N ALA A 20 -10.67 -17.19 -8.46
CA ALA A 20 -11.48 -17.71 -7.36
C ALA A 20 -11.26 -16.95 -6.04
N ARG A 21 -12.35 -16.72 -5.29
CA ARG A 21 -12.31 -16.28 -3.88
C ARG A 21 -12.01 -17.43 -2.92
N ASP A 22 -12.41 -18.65 -3.30
CA ASP A 22 -12.07 -19.92 -2.67
C ASP A 22 -11.64 -20.92 -3.77
N PRO A 23 -10.32 -21.10 -4.00
CA PRO A 23 -9.83 -22.04 -5.01
C PRO A 23 -10.16 -23.50 -4.71
N ALA A 24 -10.26 -23.90 -3.44
CA ALA A 24 -10.52 -25.29 -3.06
C ALA A 24 -11.96 -25.71 -3.38
N LYS A 25 -12.91 -24.77 -3.23
CA LYS A 25 -14.33 -24.97 -3.60
C LYS A 25 -14.67 -24.46 -4.99
N ASN A 26 -13.69 -23.92 -5.73
CA ASN A 26 -13.88 -23.27 -7.02
C ASN A 26 -14.97 -22.18 -7.02
N LEU A 27 -15.06 -21.41 -5.93
CA LEU A 27 -15.99 -20.28 -5.84
C LEU A 27 -15.37 -19.06 -6.55
N PRO A 28 -16.02 -18.49 -7.56
CA PRO A 28 -15.49 -17.34 -8.29
C PRO A 28 -15.41 -16.10 -7.38
N ALA A 29 -14.40 -15.27 -7.60
CA ALA A 29 -14.44 -13.90 -7.11
C ALA A 29 -15.53 -13.13 -7.86
N THR A 30 -16.17 -12.19 -7.17
CA THR A 30 -17.16 -11.26 -7.73
C THR A 30 -16.75 -9.83 -7.37
N THR A 31 -17.39 -8.85 -8.00
CA THR A 31 -17.26 -7.43 -7.63
C THR A 31 -17.70 -7.15 -6.20
N ASP A 32 -18.51 -8.05 -5.65
CA ASP A 32 -19.09 -8.01 -4.32
C ASP A 32 -18.36 -8.90 -3.31
N THR A 33 -17.28 -9.59 -3.70
CA THR A 33 -16.47 -10.36 -2.76
C THR A 33 -15.83 -9.42 -1.73
N LEU A 34 -16.02 -9.72 -0.45
CA LEU A 34 -15.34 -9.02 0.65
C LEU A 34 -13.87 -9.44 0.72
N PHE A 35 -12.96 -8.48 0.60
CA PHE A 35 -11.52 -8.61 0.77
C PHE A 35 -11.04 -7.70 1.92
N GLY A 36 -9.84 -7.95 2.44
CA GLY A 36 -9.22 -7.02 3.38
C GLY A 36 -8.61 -5.83 2.66
N ILE A 37 -9.04 -4.61 2.99
CA ILE A 37 -8.51 -3.39 2.34
C ILE A 37 -7.18 -2.93 2.92
N GLY A 38 -6.74 -3.54 4.02
CA GLY A 38 -5.48 -3.25 4.69
C GLY A 38 -5.31 -1.76 4.96
N SER A 39 -4.11 -1.24 4.72
CA SER A 39 -3.78 0.15 5.06
C SER A 39 -4.67 1.24 4.44
N ILE A 40 -5.54 0.93 3.47
CA ILE A 40 -6.58 1.87 3.06
C ILE A 40 -7.46 2.30 4.26
N THR A 41 -7.64 1.44 5.27
CA THR A 41 -8.32 1.77 6.55
C THR A 41 -7.79 3.05 7.20
N LYS A 42 -6.52 3.43 6.99
CA LYS A 42 -5.95 4.67 7.53
C LYS A 42 -6.71 5.91 7.06
N SER A 43 -7.16 5.93 5.80
CA SER A 43 -7.97 7.04 5.28
C SER A 43 -9.32 7.17 6.01
N PHE A 44 -9.93 6.07 6.46
CA PHE A 44 -11.14 6.07 7.31
C PHE A 44 -10.85 6.61 8.72
N VAL A 45 -9.68 6.28 9.29
CA VAL A 45 -9.22 6.83 10.57
C VAL A 45 -8.95 8.33 10.46
N ALA A 46 -8.33 8.78 9.36
CA ALA A 46 -8.07 10.20 9.12
C ALA A 46 -9.38 11.00 9.06
N ILE A 47 -10.37 10.50 8.31
CA ILE A 47 -11.72 11.08 8.28
C ILE A 47 -12.32 11.15 9.67
N SER A 48 -12.20 10.09 10.48
CA SER A 48 -12.75 10.07 11.84
C SER A 48 -12.09 11.13 12.75
N ILE A 49 -10.78 11.31 12.65
CA ILE A 49 -10.06 12.37 13.38
C ILE A 49 -10.52 13.76 12.91
N LEU A 50 -10.69 13.96 11.60
CA LEU A 50 -11.15 15.23 11.04
C LEU A 50 -12.60 15.54 11.42
N GLN A 51 -13.50 14.54 11.44
CA GLN A 51 -14.87 14.69 11.96
C GLN A 51 -14.88 15.15 13.42
N LEU A 52 -14.05 14.54 14.27
CA LEU A 52 -13.92 14.95 15.68
C LEU A 52 -13.32 16.35 15.82
N ALA A 53 -12.40 16.74 14.94
CA ALA A 53 -11.84 18.09 14.89
C ALA A 53 -12.87 19.14 14.47
N GLU A 54 -13.69 18.84 13.45
CA GLU A 54 -14.80 19.71 13.00
C GLU A 54 -15.86 19.90 14.10
N GLN A 55 -16.08 18.87 14.92
CA GLN A 55 -16.96 18.93 16.11
C GLN A 55 -16.32 19.70 17.27
N GLY A 56 -15.07 20.17 17.16
CA GLY A 56 -14.34 20.87 18.22
C GLY A 56 -13.94 19.98 19.40
N LYS A 57 -13.98 18.64 19.25
CA LYS A 57 -13.65 17.69 20.33
C LYS A 57 -12.14 17.48 20.48
N LEU A 58 -11.38 17.70 19.41
CA LEU A 58 -9.91 17.67 19.42
C LEU A 58 -9.37 18.71 18.44
N SER A 59 -8.06 18.97 18.51
CA SER A 59 -7.32 19.64 17.44
C SER A 59 -6.30 18.68 16.84
N ILE A 60 -6.07 18.72 15.52
CA ILE A 60 -4.96 17.99 14.89
C ILE A 60 -3.58 18.47 15.38
N ASP A 61 -3.55 19.62 16.07
CA ASP A 61 -2.37 20.19 16.70
C ASP A 61 -2.25 19.84 18.18
N ASP A 62 -3.15 19.01 18.71
CA ASP A 62 -3.03 18.50 20.06
C ASP A 62 -1.83 17.55 20.18
N PRO A 63 -1.05 17.61 21.28
CA PRO A 63 -0.09 16.59 21.62
C PRO A 63 -0.76 15.22 21.78
N ILE A 64 -0.14 14.15 21.29
CA ILE A 64 -0.66 12.77 21.45
C ILE A 64 -0.86 12.42 22.93
N ALA A 65 0.08 12.84 23.79
CA ALA A 65 0.05 12.61 25.24
C ALA A 65 -1.15 13.27 25.96
N LYS A 66 -1.87 14.20 25.31
CA LYS A 66 -3.11 14.78 25.83
C LYS A 66 -4.25 13.75 25.85
N HIS A 67 -4.23 12.80 24.90
CA HIS A 67 -5.35 11.90 24.62
C HIS A 67 -5.08 10.45 25.02
N LEU A 68 -3.80 10.09 25.21
CA LEU A 68 -3.33 8.72 25.44
C LEU A 68 -2.24 8.66 26.51
N PRO A 69 -2.01 7.50 27.17
CA PRO A 69 -0.86 7.26 28.03
C PRO A 69 0.42 7.08 27.21
N PHE A 70 0.76 8.09 26.41
CA PHE A 70 1.87 8.11 25.47
C PHE A 70 3.02 8.94 26.04
N GLU A 71 4.19 8.33 26.15
CA GLU A 71 5.37 8.92 26.79
C GLU A 71 6.55 9.13 25.81
N LEU A 72 6.41 8.68 24.56
CA LEU A 72 7.47 8.75 23.58
C LEU A 72 7.56 10.16 22.99
N GLY A 73 8.68 10.84 23.18
CA GLY A 73 8.91 12.18 22.67
C GLY A 73 10.13 12.83 23.32
N ARG A 74 10.57 13.97 22.77
CA ARG A 74 11.62 14.79 23.38
C ARG A 74 10.99 15.92 24.22
N PRO A 75 11.63 16.35 25.32
CA PRO A 75 11.20 17.55 26.03
C PRO A 75 11.10 18.74 25.07
N ASN A 76 9.98 19.48 25.13
CA ASN A 76 9.68 20.66 24.29
C ASN A 76 9.44 20.40 22.78
N GLU A 77 9.43 19.15 22.32
CA GLU A 77 9.08 18.77 20.94
C GLU A 77 7.90 17.78 20.96
N PRO A 78 6.68 18.22 21.31
CA PRO A 78 5.55 17.32 21.41
C PRO A 78 5.22 16.73 20.04
N ILE A 79 4.99 15.42 20.01
CA ILE A 79 4.42 14.76 18.85
C ILE A 79 2.93 15.09 18.81
N LEU A 80 2.46 15.60 17.67
CA LEU A 80 1.09 16.07 17.48
C LEU A 80 0.28 15.06 16.65
N ILE A 81 -1.04 15.15 16.72
CA ILE A 81 -1.95 14.31 15.92
C ILE A 81 -1.64 14.40 14.42
N ARG A 82 -1.40 15.61 13.88
CA ARG A 82 -1.01 15.80 12.47
C ARG A 82 0.27 15.06 12.08
N HIS A 83 1.23 14.92 13.00
CA HIS A 83 2.47 14.17 12.73
C HIS A 83 2.19 12.66 12.61
N PHE A 84 1.19 12.14 13.33
CA PHE A 84 0.77 10.75 13.14
C PHE A 84 -0.01 10.57 11.84
N LEU A 85 -0.91 11.50 11.51
CA LEU A 85 -1.69 11.46 10.27
C LEU A 85 -0.82 11.49 9.01
N SER A 86 0.32 12.21 9.06
CA SER A 86 1.27 12.33 7.95
C SER A 86 2.48 11.41 8.06
N HIS A 87 2.48 10.41 8.95
CA HIS A 87 3.63 9.49 9.12
C HIS A 87 4.97 10.19 9.44
N SER A 88 4.95 11.28 10.18
CA SER A 88 6.16 12.04 10.52
C SER A 88 6.42 12.17 12.03
N PRO A 89 6.37 11.09 12.82
CA PRO A 89 6.46 11.20 14.27
C PRO A 89 7.88 11.43 14.82
N GLY A 90 8.91 11.35 13.97
CA GLY A 90 10.32 11.46 14.37
C GLY A 90 11.00 10.14 14.73
N PHE A 91 10.26 9.02 14.69
CA PHE A 91 10.77 7.67 14.94
C PHE A 91 10.27 6.66 13.87
N PRO A 92 11.07 5.63 13.51
CA PRO A 92 10.75 4.67 12.48
C PRO A 92 9.62 3.72 12.91
N SER A 93 9.22 2.82 12.00
CA SER A 93 8.25 1.77 12.30
C SER A 93 8.70 0.90 13.47
N LEU A 94 7.84 0.74 14.48
CA LEU A 94 8.05 -0.18 15.60
C LEU A 94 7.64 -1.62 15.26
N ALA A 95 7.47 -1.97 13.99
CA ALA A 95 7.06 -3.30 13.52
C ALA A 95 5.77 -3.88 14.18
N SER A 96 4.89 -3.03 14.72
CA SER A 96 3.67 -3.48 15.41
C SER A 96 2.73 -4.30 14.52
N SER A 97 2.64 -3.99 13.22
CA SER A 97 1.88 -4.82 12.29
C SER A 97 2.54 -6.16 12.01
N THR A 98 3.87 -6.26 12.00
CA THR A 98 4.55 -7.56 11.88
C THR A 98 4.19 -8.45 13.06
N VAL A 99 4.28 -7.91 14.28
CA VAL A 99 3.90 -8.63 15.50
C VAL A 99 2.45 -9.12 15.43
N LEU A 100 1.52 -8.24 15.04
CA LEU A 100 0.10 -8.54 15.09
C LEU A 100 -0.37 -9.46 13.97
N LEU A 101 0.09 -9.26 12.74
CA LEU A 101 -0.27 -10.12 11.62
C LEU A 101 0.32 -11.53 11.81
N SER A 102 1.59 -11.65 12.22
CA SER A 102 2.20 -12.96 12.53
C SER A 102 1.41 -13.70 13.62
N ARG A 103 1.05 -13.01 14.71
CA ARG A 103 0.19 -13.60 15.76
C ARG A 103 -1.18 -14.02 15.24
N GLY A 104 -1.82 -13.20 14.41
CA GLY A 104 -3.10 -13.53 13.77
C GLY A 104 -3.02 -14.76 12.85
N LEU A 105 -1.83 -15.03 12.30
CA LEU A 105 -1.52 -16.23 11.51
C LEU A 105 -1.04 -17.42 12.36
N GLY A 106 -1.09 -17.31 13.69
CA GLY A 106 -0.71 -18.38 14.62
C GLY A 106 0.79 -18.49 14.91
N GLU A 107 1.58 -17.49 14.56
CA GLU A 107 3.03 -17.47 14.82
C GLU A 107 3.33 -16.84 16.20
N ASP A 108 4.29 -17.42 16.92
CA ASP A 108 4.83 -16.80 18.12
C ASP A 108 5.93 -15.81 17.77
N THR A 109 5.72 -14.55 18.18
CA THR A 109 6.65 -13.44 17.95
C THR A 109 7.49 -13.13 19.19
N GLY A 110 7.20 -13.74 20.33
CA GLY A 110 7.81 -13.42 21.63
C GLY A 110 7.42 -12.05 22.19
N VAL A 111 6.56 -11.29 21.50
CA VAL A 111 6.11 -9.96 21.91
C VAL A 111 4.68 -10.03 22.44
N PRO A 112 4.44 -9.74 23.73
CA PRO A 112 3.08 -9.65 24.27
C PRO A 112 2.42 -8.36 23.76
N MET A 113 1.28 -8.51 23.07
CA MET A 113 0.47 -7.39 22.57
C MET A 113 -1.01 -7.79 22.60
N SER A 114 -1.46 -8.27 23.75
CA SER A 114 -2.82 -8.82 23.98
C SER A 114 -3.80 -7.82 24.60
N SER A 115 -3.31 -6.69 25.06
CA SER A 115 -4.11 -5.65 25.73
C SER A 115 -3.62 -4.24 25.35
N SER A 116 -4.46 -3.25 25.66
CA SER A 116 -4.09 -1.84 25.52
C SER A 116 -2.81 -1.51 26.31
N ASP A 117 -2.68 -2.04 27.52
CA ASP A 117 -1.51 -1.82 28.38
C ASP A 117 -0.26 -2.43 27.77
N ASP A 118 -0.34 -3.64 27.21
CA ASP A 118 0.79 -4.27 26.51
C ASP A 118 1.24 -3.43 25.31
N PHE A 119 0.28 -2.93 24.51
CA PHE A 119 0.56 -2.07 23.37
C PHE A 119 1.27 -0.76 23.77
N PHE A 120 0.76 -0.05 24.78
CA PHE A 120 1.39 1.19 25.22
C PHE A 120 2.73 0.95 25.92
N ARG A 121 2.91 -0.15 26.64
CA ARG A 121 4.23 -0.55 27.17
C ARG A 121 5.23 -0.79 26.05
N PHE A 122 4.83 -1.50 25.00
CA PHE A 122 5.66 -1.73 23.82
C PHE A 122 6.08 -0.41 23.15
N VAL A 123 5.13 0.49 22.89
CA VAL A 123 5.39 1.79 22.26
C VAL A 123 6.26 2.68 23.14
N ASN A 124 5.94 2.81 24.44
CA ASN A 124 6.68 3.69 25.36
C ASN A 124 8.08 3.15 25.70
N GLY A 125 8.36 1.88 25.41
CA GLY A 125 9.71 1.30 25.51
C GLY A 125 10.67 1.75 24.41
N ALA A 126 10.17 2.31 23.30
CA ALA A 126 10.97 2.65 22.12
C ALA A 126 11.68 4.03 22.21
N LYS A 127 12.09 4.46 23.41
CA LYS A 127 12.64 5.82 23.63
C LYS A 127 13.91 6.10 22.81
N ASP A 128 14.73 5.08 22.59
CA ASP A 128 15.98 5.17 21.83
C ASP A 128 15.77 5.22 20.30
N GLU A 129 14.52 5.04 19.82
CA GLU A 129 14.18 5.06 18.39
C GLU A 129 13.91 6.47 17.85
N ILE A 130 13.89 7.52 18.70
CA ILE A 130 13.65 8.90 18.26
C ILE A 130 14.89 9.48 17.59
N VAL A 131 14.91 9.45 16.26
CA VAL A 131 16.06 9.88 15.45
C VAL A 131 15.89 11.26 14.83
N PHE A 132 14.66 11.77 14.66
CA PHE A 132 14.37 13.09 14.09
C PHE A 132 13.37 13.88 14.92
N SER A 133 13.30 15.19 14.69
CA SER A 133 12.23 16.00 15.25
C SER A 133 10.90 15.67 14.55
N PRO A 134 9.75 15.78 15.25
CA PRO A 134 8.46 15.49 14.65
C PRO A 134 8.17 16.43 13.46
N GLY A 135 7.71 15.87 12.33
CA GLY A 135 7.47 16.60 11.09
C GLY A 135 8.65 16.66 10.12
N GLU A 136 9.85 16.23 10.53
CA GLU A 136 11.06 16.36 9.70
C GLU A 136 11.20 15.25 8.64
N HIS A 137 10.89 14.01 9.00
CA HIS A 137 11.07 12.84 8.13
C HIS A 137 9.82 11.96 8.08
N PHE A 138 9.56 11.41 6.90
CA PHE A 138 8.54 10.39 6.71
C PHE A 138 9.03 9.02 7.19
N PHE A 139 8.25 8.42 8.07
CA PHE A 139 8.38 7.03 8.49
C PHE A 139 6.99 6.39 8.53
N TYR A 140 6.73 5.49 7.59
CA TYR A 140 5.51 4.70 7.59
C TYR A 140 5.38 3.90 8.90
N ASN A 141 4.41 4.29 9.74
CA ASN A 141 4.33 3.88 11.13
C ASN A 141 2.93 3.38 11.50
N ASN A 142 2.76 2.06 11.57
CA ASN A 142 1.47 1.47 11.91
C ASN A 142 1.10 1.57 13.40
N ALA A 143 2.06 1.80 14.30
CA ALA A 143 1.76 2.04 15.71
C ALA A 143 1.09 3.42 15.89
N ALA A 144 1.56 4.42 15.15
CA ALA A 144 0.93 5.75 15.10
C ALA A 144 -0.55 5.69 14.71
N TRP A 145 -0.91 4.90 13.67
CA TRP A 145 -2.30 4.75 13.24
C TRP A 145 -3.20 4.01 14.23
N ARG A 146 -2.64 3.03 14.97
CA ARG A 146 -3.37 2.39 16.08
C ARG A 146 -3.64 3.37 17.22
N MET A 147 -2.67 4.23 17.52
CA MET A 147 -2.86 5.31 18.48
C MET A 147 -3.90 6.34 17.99
N LEU A 148 -3.93 6.69 16.70
CA LEU A 148 -5.01 7.52 16.15
C LEU A 148 -6.38 6.85 16.35
N GLY A 149 -6.51 5.54 16.13
CA GLY A 149 -7.72 4.79 16.46
C GLY A 149 -8.09 4.85 17.96
N ALA A 150 -7.09 4.78 18.85
CA ALA A 150 -7.30 4.92 20.29
C ALA A 150 -7.75 6.35 20.68
N ILE A 151 -7.27 7.38 19.98
CA ILE A 151 -7.73 8.77 20.16
C ILE A 151 -9.19 8.89 19.73
N VAL A 152 -9.57 8.34 18.57
CA VAL A 152 -10.98 8.29 18.13
C VAL A 152 -11.85 7.63 19.20
N GLN A 153 -11.42 6.49 19.74
CA GLN A 153 -12.15 5.78 20.79
C GLN A 153 -12.30 6.62 22.07
N ASN A 154 -11.20 7.20 22.57
CA ASN A 154 -11.22 7.98 23.81
C ASN A 154 -12.01 9.28 23.69
N VAL A 155 -11.89 9.98 22.56
CA VAL A 155 -12.55 11.29 22.34
C VAL A 155 -14.03 11.13 22.01
N SER A 156 -14.41 10.06 21.30
CA SER A 156 -15.82 9.80 20.97
C SER A 156 -16.59 9.11 22.08
N GLY A 157 -15.90 8.32 22.92
CA GLY A 157 -16.53 7.44 23.91
C GLY A 157 -17.09 6.14 23.33
N LEU A 158 -16.93 5.89 22.03
CA LEU A 158 -17.33 4.65 21.35
C LEU A 158 -16.12 3.77 21.09
N PRO A 159 -16.25 2.43 21.13
CA PRO A 159 -15.22 1.53 20.59
C PRO A 159 -14.82 1.97 19.18
N PHE A 160 -13.52 1.91 18.86
CA PHE A 160 -12.99 2.45 17.60
C PHE A 160 -13.75 1.93 16.36
N HIS A 161 -13.95 0.62 16.27
CA HIS A 161 -14.64 -0.01 15.14
C HIS A 161 -16.10 0.47 15.02
N GLU A 162 -16.82 0.64 16.14
CA GLU A 162 -18.19 1.17 16.15
C GLU A 162 -18.23 2.63 15.68
N TYR A 163 -17.28 3.48 16.09
CA TYR A 163 -17.24 4.86 15.62
C TYR A 163 -17.12 4.94 14.09
N VAL A 164 -16.16 4.21 13.52
CA VAL A 164 -15.93 4.21 12.06
C VAL A 164 -17.14 3.62 11.33
N THR A 165 -17.73 2.54 11.86
CA THR A 165 -18.93 1.94 11.29
C THR A 165 -20.10 2.93 11.23
N GLU A 166 -20.42 3.60 12.34
CA GLU A 166 -21.59 4.48 12.42
C GLU A 166 -21.39 5.87 11.78
N ASN A 167 -20.15 6.38 11.76
CA ASN A 167 -19.88 7.76 11.32
C ASN A 167 -19.23 7.85 9.94
N VAL A 168 -18.79 6.72 9.36
CA VAL A 168 -18.14 6.68 8.03
C VAL A 168 -18.78 5.63 7.14
N ILE A 169 -18.82 4.36 7.56
CA ILE A 169 -19.26 3.24 6.70
C ILE A 169 -20.78 3.32 6.42
N HIS A 170 -21.60 3.40 7.47
CA HIS A 170 -23.06 3.46 7.34
C HIS A 170 -23.56 4.70 6.58
N PRO A 171 -23.08 5.93 6.84
CA PRO A 171 -23.49 7.12 6.08
C PRO A 171 -23.20 7.02 4.58
N LEU A 172 -22.15 6.30 4.19
CA LEU A 172 -21.81 6.06 2.78
C LEU A 172 -22.64 4.95 2.13
N GLY A 173 -23.43 4.20 2.90
CA GLY A 173 -24.20 3.06 2.39
C GLY A 173 -23.37 1.80 2.16
N MET A 174 -22.18 1.71 2.77
CA MET A 174 -21.27 0.56 2.66
C MET A 174 -21.69 -0.58 3.64
N THR A 175 -22.91 -1.07 3.48
CA THR A 175 -23.60 -2.00 4.39
C THR A 175 -22.94 -3.36 4.63
N ARG A 176 -22.03 -3.82 3.75
CA ARG A 176 -21.31 -5.10 3.88
C ARG A 176 -19.86 -4.92 4.34
N SER A 177 -19.38 -3.68 4.40
CA SER A 177 -18.04 -3.35 4.85
C SER A 177 -18.00 -3.41 6.36
N THR A 178 -17.04 -4.14 6.90
CA THR A 178 -17.03 -4.43 8.33
C THR A 178 -15.63 -4.62 8.87
N PHE A 179 -15.47 -4.34 10.17
CA PHE A 179 -14.34 -4.76 10.99
C PHE A 179 -14.60 -6.08 11.70
N ASP A 180 -15.86 -6.50 11.80
CA ASP A 180 -16.29 -7.67 12.55
C ASP A 180 -16.02 -8.93 11.73
N ILE A 181 -15.18 -9.80 12.28
CA ILE A 181 -14.72 -11.01 11.60
C ILE A 181 -15.84 -12.05 11.54
N ASP A 182 -16.77 -12.05 12.49
CA ASP A 182 -17.93 -12.94 12.45
C ASP A 182 -18.89 -12.51 11.34
N GLN A 183 -19.09 -11.20 11.13
CA GLN A 183 -19.86 -10.68 10.00
C GLN A 183 -19.21 -10.99 8.66
N LEU A 184 -17.88 -10.84 8.56
CA LEU A 184 -17.13 -11.23 7.36
C LEU A 184 -17.39 -12.70 6.99
N TYR A 185 -17.28 -13.62 7.95
CA TYR A 185 -17.45 -15.05 7.70
C TYR A 185 -18.93 -15.49 7.57
N ALA A 186 -19.88 -14.70 8.07
CA ALA A 186 -21.31 -14.91 7.87
C ALA A 186 -21.77 -14.50 6.46
N ASP A 187 -21.06 -13.59 5.80
CA ASP A 187 -21.37 -13.17 4.44
C ASP A 187 -21.08 -14.31 3.42
N PRO A 188 -21.99 -14.64 2.48
CA PRO A 188 -21.76 -15.72 1.52
C PRO A 188 -20.71 -15.41 0.43
N ASP A 189 -20.32 -14.14 0.27
CA ASP A 189 -19.36 -13.66 -0.72
C ASP A 189 -18.17 -12.94 -0.04
N HIS A 190 -17.35 -13.73 0.64
CA HIS A 190 -16.10 -13.28 1.28
C HIS A 190 -14.88 -14.05 0.73
N LEU A 191 -13.69 -13.47 0.89
CA LEU A 191 -12.44 -14.13 0.58
C LEU A 191 -12.20 -15.36 1.47
N THR A 192 -11.63 -16.42 0.91
CA THR A 192 -10.88 -17.38 1.72
C THR A 192 -9.44 -16.85 1.87
N PRO A 193 -8.95 -16.57 3.08
CA PRO A 193 -7.61 -16.06 3.29
C PRO A 193 -6.56 -17.13 2.92
N HIS A 194 -5.52 -16.71 2.19
CA HIS A 194 -4.41 -17.58 1.84
C HIS A 194 -3.08 -16.90 2.13
N ARG A 195 -2.08 -17.67 2.56
CA ARG A 195 -0.69 -17.20 2.67
C ARG A 195 0.22 -17.98 1.73
N LYS A 196 1.23 -17.28 1.20
CA LYS A 196 2.33 -17.91 0.45
C LYS A 196 3.35 -18.47 1.44
N THR A 197 3.70 -19.74 1.26
CA THR A 197 4.75 -20.46 2.00
C THR A 197 5.82 -20.93 1.03
N ALA A 198 6.91 -21.51 1.54
CA ALA A 198 7.93 -22.14 0.69
C ALA A 198 7.36 -23.30 -0.16
N ASP A 199 6.33 -23.98 0.35
CA ASP A 199 5.71 -25.16 -0.26
C ASP A 199 4.49 -24.83 -1.15
N GLY A 200 4.13 -23.53 -1.29
CA GLY A 200 3.05 -23.08 -2.16
C GLY A 200 2.11 -22.09 -1.50
N VAL A 201 0.81 -22.29 -1.67
CA VAL A 201 -0.24 -21.43 -1.13
C VAL A 201 -1.14 -22.27 -0.24
N GLU A 202 -1.35 -21.84 1.00
CA GLU A 202 -2.21 -22.54 1.97
C GLU A 202 -3.29 -21.62 2.53
N ALA A 203 -4.45 -22.20 2.84
CA ALA A 203 -5.53 -21.51 3.50
C ALA A 203 -5.14 -21.15 4.94
N THR A 204 -5.58 -19.99 5.42
CA THR A 204 -5.25 -19.48 6.75
C THR A 204 -6.38 -18.60 7.31
N ASN A 205 -6.15 -18.00 8.46
CA ASN A 205 -7.11 -17.12 9.13
C ASN A 205 -6.99 -15.67 8.64
N PHE A 206 -8.05 -14.89 8.85
CA PHE A 206 -7.94 -13.44 8.75
C PHE A 206 -7.02 -12.92 9.88
N PRO A 207 -5.94 -12.17 9.60
CA PRO A 207 -4.86 -11.94 10.55
C PRO A 207 -5.08 -10.73 11.48
N TYR A 208 -6.33 -10.40 11.76
CA TYR A 208 -6.71 -9.44 12.78
C TYR A 208 -7.58 -10.12 13.83
N PRO A 209 -7.43 -9.77 15.12
CA PRO A 209 -8.37 -10.19 16.15
C PRO A 209 -9.75 -9.58 15.87
N ASN A 210 -10.83 -10.27 16.27
CA ASN A 210 -12.17 -9.71 16.15
C ASN A 210 -12.33 -8.55 17.16
N PRO A 211 -12.55 -7.30 16.71
CA PRO A 211 -12.63 -6.15 17.61
C PRO A 211 -13.82 -6.18 18.58
N VAL A 212 -14.85 -6.98 18.29
CA VAL A 212 -16.02 -7.14 19.17
C VAL A 212 -15.70 -7.93 20.44
N ASP A 213 -14.71 -8.83 20.39
CA ASP A 213 -14.27 -9.66 21.52
C ASP A 213 -13.59 -8.84 22.62
N ASN A 214 -12.92 -7.74 22.23
CA ASN A 214 -12.26 -6.83 23.15
C ASN A 214 -12.40 -5.38 22.69
N LYS A 215 -13.57 -4.80 22.98
CA LYS A 215 -13.93 -3.43 22.59
C LYS A 215 -12.91 -2.39 23.05
N ALA A 216 -12.36 -2.55 24.26
CA ALA A 216 -11.34 -1.64 24.81
C ALA A 216 -10.03 -1.65 24.00
N PHE A 217 -9.73 -2.76 23.32
CA PHE A 217 -8.55 -2.93 22.47
C PHE A 217 -8.87 -2.93 20.96
N SER A 218 -10.11 -2.57 20.60
CA SER A 218 -10.56 -2.60 19.20
C SER A 218 -9.77 -1.67 18.27
N PHE A 219 -9.12 -0.62 18.80
CA PHE A 219 -8.28 0.31 18.04
C PHE A 219 -7.09 -0.34 17.32
N LEU A 220 -6.74 -1.59 17.65
CA LEU A 220 -5.68 -2.34 16.99
C LEU A 220 -5.97 -2.55 15.49
N THR A 221 -7.25 -2.59 15.11
CA THR A 221 -7.71 -2.71 13.71
C THR A 221 -7.55 -1.42 12.92
N ALA A 222 -7.27 -0.28 13.54
CA ALA A 222 -7.18 1.03 12.88
C ALA A 222 -6.08 1.12 11.80
N ALA A 223 -5.07 0.25 11.84
CA ALA A 223 -4.02 0.24 10.84
C ALA A 223 -4.41 -0.52 9.54
N GLY A 224 -5.47 -1.33 9.54
CA GLY A 224 -5.82 -2.13 8.35
C GLY A 224 -6.89 -3.20 8.47
N GLY A 225 -7.80 -3.10 9.44
CA GLY A 225 -8.76 -4.16 9.77
C GLY A 225 -10.13 -4.08 9.08
N ILE A 226 -10.35 -3.15 8.14
CA ILE A 226 -11.61 -3.12 7.37
C ILE A 226 -11.57 -4.23 6.31
N THR A 227 -12.71 -4.91 6.16
CA THR A 227 -13.05 -5.67 4.97
C THR A 227 -14.14 -4.96 4.17
N SER A 228 -14.07 -5.05 2.84
CA SER A 228 -14.98 -4.38 1.92
C SER A 228 -14.95 -5.05 0.55
N SER A 229 -15.84 -4.65 -0.36
CA SER A 229 -15.82 -5.04 -1.77
C SER A 229 -15.45 -3.85 -2.67
N VAL A 230 -15.11 -4.12 -3.94
CA VAL A 230 -14.88 -3.01 -4.90
C VAL A 230 -16.16 -2.22 -5.18
N THR A 231 -17.34 -2.87 -5.11
CA THR A 231 -18.63 -2.19 -5.19
C THR A 231 -18.79 -1.17 -4.06
N GLU A 232 -18.53 -1.55 -2.80
CA GLU A 232 -18.71 -0.62 -1.67
C GLU A 232 -17.63 0.46 -1.60
N MET A 233 -16.37 0.10 -1.93
CA MET A 233 -15.30 1.09 -2.01
C MET A 233 -15.49 2.09 -3.16
N SER A 234 -16.33 1.81 -4.15
CA SER A 234 -16.70 2.81 -5.17
C SER A 234 -17.46 4.00 -4.56
N LEU A 235 -18.30 3.76 -3.54
CA LEU A 235 -19.01 4.80 -2.79
C LEU A 235 -18.01 5.67 -2.01
N TYR A 236 -17.02 5.01 -1.39
CA TYR A 236 -15.93 5.70 -0.70
C TYR A 236 -15.06 6.54 -1.65
N LEU A 237 -14.67 5.98 -2.80
CA LEU A 237 -13.93 6.69 -3.84
C LEU A 237 -14.68 7.93 -4.32
N ASN A 238 -15.97 7.79 -4.63
CA ASN A 238 -16.79 8.92 -5.06
C ASN A 238 -16.86 10.03 -3.99
N MET A 239 -16.90 9.67 -2.71
CA MET A 239 -16.85 10.67 -1.63
C MET A 239 -15.50 11.39 -1.53
N LEU A 240 -14.39 10.67 -1.71
CA LEU A 240 -13.05 11.29 -1.76
C LEU A 240 -12.91 12.22 -2.98
N ILE A 241 -13.47 11.84 -4.12
CA ILE A 241 -13.48 12.62 -5.37
C ILE A 241 -14.34 13.88 -5.22
N ASP A 242 -15.57 13.76 -4.71
CA ASP A 242 -16.54 14.87 -4.59
C ASP A 242 -16.32 15.71 -3.31
N ALA A 243 -15.06 15.84 -2.90
CA ALA A 243 -14.61 16.70 -1.81
C ALA A 243 -15.35 16.50 -0.46
N GLY A 244 -15.66 15.25 -0.12
CA GLY A 244 -16.32 14.87 1.13
C GLY A 244 -17.84 14.68 1.02
N LYS A 245 -18.44 14.90 -0.15
CA LYS A 245 -19.88 14.72 -0.37
C LYS A 245 -20.25 13.29 -0.76
N HIS A 246 -21.46 12.90 -0.44
CA HIS A 246 -22.07 11.64 -0.84
C HIS A 246 -23.58 11.81 -0.99
N SER A 247 -24.29 10.74 -1.39
CA SER A 247 -25.75 10.77 -1.59
C SER A 247 -26.55 11.18 -0.34
N GLY A 248 -26.00 10.95 0.86
CA GLY A 248 -26.61 11.31 2.14
C GLY A 248 -26.23 12.69 2.68
N GLY A 249 -25.41 13.47 1.97
CA GLY A 249 -24.97 14.80 2.40
C GLY A 249 -23.46 15.01 2.31
N GLU A 250 -22.89 15.63 3.34
CA GLU A 250 -21.45 15.91 3.46
C GLU A 250 -20.90 15.13 4.66
N LEU A 251 -19.90 14.29 4.42
CA LEU A 251 -19.29 13.41 5.44
C LEU A 251 -18.24 14.17 6.28
N ILE A 252 -17.45 15.01 5.60
CA ILE A 252 -16.52 16.00 6.17
C ILE A 252 -16.51 17.23 5.26
N SER A 253 -16.16 18.39 5.81
CA SER A 253 -16.11 19.62 5.02
C SER A 253 -15.08 19.55 3.89
N GLN A 254 -15.33 20.28 2.80
CA GLN A 254 -14.35 20.45 1.72
C GLN A 254 -12.99 20.98 2.22
N ARG A 255 -12.97 21.76 3.32
CA ARG A 255 -11.72 22.24 3.92
C ARG A 255 -10.92 21.06 4.48
N SER A 256 -11.56 20.19 5.26
CA SER A 256 -10.92 19.01 5.83
C SER A 256 -10.52 18.02 4.75
N MET A 257 -11.31 17.85 3.69
CA MET A 257 -10.91 17.00 2.56
C MET A 257 -9.68 17.54 1.83
N ARG A 258 -9.61 18.86 1.58
CA ARG A 258 -8.39 19.48 1.02
C ARG A 258 -7.18 19.34 1.94
N ASP A 259 -7.38 19.45 3.25
CA ASP A 259 -6.31 19.25 4.22
C ASP A 259 -5.87 17.77 4.27
N MET A 260 -6.78 16.82 4.09
CA MET A 260 -6.46 15.40 4.00
C MET A 260 -5.64 15.06 2.76
N GLN A 261 -5.97 15.65 1.62
CA GLN A 261 -5.38 15.32 0.31
C GLN A 261 -4.17 16.18 -0.07
N ARG A 262 -3.83 17.23 0.70
CA ARG A 262 -2.61 18.01 0.42
C ARG A 262 -1.36 17.29 0.91
N LEU A 263 -0.24 17.57 0.25
CA LEU A 263 1.07 17.08 0.64
C LEU A 263 1.51 17.73 1.97
N HIS A 264 1.66 16.93 3.03
CA HIS A 264 2.14 17.37 4.34
C HIS A 264 3.61 17.04 4.57
N ILE A 265 4.07 15.90 4.03
CA ILE A 265 5.47 15.52 4.08
C ILE A 265 5.90 14.85 2.78
N ARG A 266 7.13 15.14 2.36
CA ARG A 266 7.72 14.54 1.16
C ARG A 266 8.32 13.18 1.46
N GLU A 267 8.16 12.28 0.51
CA GLU A 267 8.94 11.05 0.39
C GLU A 267 10.05 11.27 -0.65
N PRO A 268 11.00 10.32 -0.81
CA PRO A 268 11.89 10.34 -1.97
C PRO A 268 11.09 10.45 -3.27
N ASP A 269 11.59 11.26 -4.20
CA ASP A 269 10.89 11.51 -5.47
C ASP A 269 10.59 10.18 -6.21
N GLY A 270 9.37 10.11 -6.76
CA GLY A 270 8.88 8.98 -7.53
C GLY A 270 9.03 9.19 -9.03
N TYR A 271 8.36 8.35 -9.83
CA TYR A 271 8.39 8.44 -11.30
C TYR A 271 7.89 9.78 -11.85
N TYR A 272 6.99 10.44 -11.13
CA TYR A 272 6.36 11.70 -11.54
C TYR A 272 6.95 12.90 -10.79
N GLY A 273 8.17 12.76 -10.25
CA GLY A 273 8.84 13.81 -9.47
C GLY A 273 8.38 13.82 -8.01
N THR A 274 7.85 14.95 -7.55
CA THR A 274 7.47 15.10 -6.14
C THR A 274 6.40 14.09 -5.77
N THR A 275 6.63 13.36 -4.69
CA THR A 275 5.65 12.50 -4.06
C THR A 275 5.75 12.60 -2.54
N GLY A 276 4.75 12.10 -1.84
CA GLY A 276 4.75 12.00 -0.39
C GLY A 276 3.37 11.72 0.14
N TYR A 277 3.09 12.24 1.33
CA TYR A 277 1.97 11.78 2.12
C TYR A 277 1.09 12.92 2.63
N GLY A 278 -0.22 12.71 2.52
CA GLY A 278 -1.28 13.52 3.09
C GLY A 278 -1.70 12.98 4.46
N PHE A 279 -2.98 13.10 4.81
CA PHE A 279 -3.52 12.43 6.00
C PHE A 279 -4.15 11.08 5.61
N GLY A 280 -3.37 10.01 5.75
CA GLY A 280 -3.81 8.64 5.44
C GLY A 280 -3.90 8.30 3.96
N VAL A 281 -3.32 9.12 3.09
CA VAL A 281 -3.29 8.96 1.63
C VAL A 281 -1.91 9.36 1.09
N GLY A 282 -1.44 8.65 0.06
CA GLY A 282 -0.33 9.09 -0.78
C GLY A 282 -0.77 10.27 -1.66
N VAL A 283 0.20 11.14 -1.98
CA VAL A 283 -0.02 12.38 -2.73
C VAL A 283 1.08 12.54 -3.75
N THR A 284 0.72 12.50 -5.02
CA THR A 284 1.62 12.80 -6.15
C THR A 284 1.04 13.99 -6.92
N PRO A 285 1.58 15.21 -6.74
CA PRO A 285 1.00 16.42 -7.33
C PRO A 285 0.98 16.47 -8.86
N ASP A 286 1.96 15.82 -9.51
CA ASP A 286 2.23 15.96 -10.96
C ASP A 286 2.09 14.63 -11.73
N PHE A 287 1.22 13.72 -11.27
CA PHE A 287 0.89 12.50 -12.02
C PHE A 287 0.22 12.86 -13.34
N LEU A 288 0.96 12.75 -14.45
CA LEU A 288 0.52 13.16 -15.79
C LEU A 288 -0.04 14.61 -15.80
N GLY A 289 0.58 15.49 -15.02
CA GLY A 289 0.15 16.89 -14.86
C GLY A 289 -1.10 17.09 -14.01
N LYS A 290 -1.52 16.07 -13.25
CA LYS A 290 -2.68 16.08 -12.37
C LYS A 290 -2.33 15.58 -10.96
N LEU A 291 -3.15 15.97 -9.99
CA LEU A 291 -3.05 15.48 -8.62
C LEU A 291 -3.56 14.04 -8.54
N LEU A 292 -2.67 13.11 -8.21
CA LEU A 292 -3.00 11.74 -7.85
C LEU A 292 -3.04 11.59 -6.34
N ILE A 293 -4.14 11.01 -5.85
CA ILE A 293 -4.29 10.54 -4.48
C ILE A 293 -4.45 9.03 -4.51
N ASP A 294 -3.67 8.31 -3.72
CA ASP A 294 -3.69 6.86 -3.71
C ASP A 294 -3.45 6.27 -2.31
N HIS A 295 -3.74 4.99 -2.15
CA HIS A 295 -3.24 4.23 -1.01
C HIS A 295 -3.30 2.72 -1.31
N GLY A 296 -2.19 2.02 -1.06
CA GLY A 296 -2.13 0.55 -1.09
C GLY A 296 -2.49 -0.08 0.26
N GLY A 297 -2.89 -1.34 0.27
CA GLY A 297 -3.19 -2.09 1.49
C GLY A 297 -2.72 -3.53 1.37
N SER A 298 -2.13 -4.06 2.45
CA SER A 298 -1.77 -5.47 2.52
C SER A 298 -1.86 -5.96 3.96
N ILE A 299 -2.47 -7.13 4.13
CA ILE A 299 -2.62 -7.80 5.43
C ILE A 299 -2.15 -9.25 5.34
N ALA A 300 -1.08 -9.52 4.58
CA ALA A 300 -0.50 -10.85 4.31
C ALA A 300 -1.40 -11.82 3.50
N VAL A 301 -2.71 -11.81 3.72
CA VAL A 301 -3.69 -12.70 3.08
C VAL A 301 -4.56 -12.01 2.02
N SER A 302 -4.48 -10.68 1.96
CA SER A 302 -5.23 -9.85 1.04
C SER A 302 -4.43 -8.60 0.71
N THR A 303 -4.56 -8.13 -0.52
CA THR A 303 -3.97 -6.88 -1.02
C THR A 303 -5.06 -6.05 -1.65
N ALA A 304 -5.01 -4.74 -1.44
CA ALA A 304 -5.90 -3.77 -2.06
C ALA A 304 -5.13 -2.54 -2.52
N HIS A 305 -5.73 -1.76 -3.40
CA HIS A 305 -5.21 -0.48 -3.84
C HIS A 305 -6.37 0.41 -4.28
N MET A 306 -6.33 1.68 -3.90
CA MET A 306 -7.21 2.70 -4.43
C MET A 306 -6.38 3.85 -4.99
N ALA A 307 -6.82 4.44 -6.09
CA ALA A 307 -6.22 5.63 -6.68
C ALA A 307 -7.31 6.49 -7.32
N LEU A 308 -7.16 7.81 -7.24
CA LEU A 308 -8.11 8.77 -7.80
C LEU A 308 -7.40 10.04 -8.28
N VAL A 309 -8.00 10.68 -9.27
CA VAL A 309 -7.62 12.02 -9.75
C VAL A 309 -8.83 12.94 -9.53
N PRO A 310 -8.94 13.61 -8.36
CA PRO A 310 -10.13 14.36 -8.00
C PRO A 310 -10.54 15.40 -9.04
N GLY A 311 -9.56 16.08 -9.66
CA GLY A 311 -9.80 17.12 -10.68
C GLY A 311 -10.43 16.60 -11.97
N GLU A 312 -10.26 15.32 -12.28
CA GLU A 312 -10.83 14.64 -13.44
C GLU A 312 -12.05 13.77 -13.06
N LYS A 313 -12.41 13.74 -11.78
CA LYS A 313 -13.52 12.94 -11.23
C LYS A 313 -13.46 11.45 -11.55
N ILE A 314 -12.27 10.90 -11.64
CA ILE A 314 -12.02 9.48 -11.92
C ILE A 314 -11.31 8.79 -10.76
N GLY A 315 -11.56 7.50 -10.61
CA GLY A 315 -10.89 6.67 -9.61
C GLY A 315 -10.98 5.19 -9.92
N VAL A 316 -10.12 4.41 -9.28
CA VAL A 316 -10.05 2.96 -9.41
C VAL A 316 -9.76 2.33 -8.05
N VAL A 317 -10.47 1.25 -7.74
CA VAL A 317 -10.20 0.39 -6.59
C VAL A 317 -10.02 -1.04 -7.05
N MET A 318 -9.01 -1.71 -6.49
CA MET A 318 -8.64 -3.07 -6.80
C MET A 318 -8.40 -3.85 -5.51
N MET A 319 -8.83 -5.10 -5.48
CA MET A 319 -8.67 -5.97 -4.31
C MET A 319 -8.39 -7.41 -4.74
N GLY A 320 -7.68 -8.15 -3.90
CA GLY A 320 -7.48 -9.58 -4.11
C GLY A 320 -7.13 -10.34 -2.82
N ASN A 321 -7.29 -11.65 -2.88
CA ASN A 321 -7.03 -12.58 -1.77
C ASN A 321 -5.62 -13.19 -1.85
N SER A 322 -4.64 -12.43 -2.31
CA SER A 322 -3.23 -12.82 -2.32
C SER A 322 -2.33 -11.63 -1.98
N SER A 323 -1.13 -11.92 -1.50
CA SER A 323 -0.09 -10.92 -1.22
C SER A 323 1.07 -10.98 -2.22
N GLY A 324 1.78 -9.85 -2.34
CA GLY A 324 3.05 -9.75 -3.05
C GLY A 324 2.97 -9.24 -4.50
N MET A 325 1.80 -8.85 -4.99
CA MET A 325 1.67 -8.09 -6.24
C MET A 325 1.32 -6.65 -5.90
N SER A 326 2.05 -5.69 -6.47
CA SER A 326 1.67 -4.27 -6.39
C SER A 326 0.61 -3.98 -7.45
N TYR A 327 -0.51 -3.38 -7.04
CA TYR A 327 -1.55 -2.94 -7.97
C TYR A 327 -1.38 -1.47 -8.40
N ALA A 328 -0.42 -0.74 -7.82
CA ALA A 328 -0.24 0.69 -8.13
C ALA A 328 -0.02 0.97 -9.63
N PRO A 329 0.89 0.26 -10.34
CA PRO A 329 1.06 0.46 -11.78
C PRO A 329 -0.20 0.15 -12.60
N ILE A 330 -1.03 -0.81 -12.17
CA ILE A 330 -2.30 -1.12 -12.82
C ILE A 330 -3.28 0.03 -12.63
N GLY A 331 -3.35 0.60 -11.42
CA GLY A 331 -4.21 1.75 -11.11
C GLY A 331 -3.81 2.99 -11.90
N GLU A 332 -2.50 3.29 -11.96
CA GLU A 332 -1.95 4.37 -12.78
C GLU A 332 -2.30 4.19 -14.26
N ALA A 333 -2.20 2.96 -14.79
CA ALA A 333 -2.54 2.67 -16.18
C ALA A 333 -4.03 2.86 -16.48
N VAL A 334 -4.92 2.43 -15.59
CA VAL A 334 -6.36 2.67 -15.72
C VAL A 334 -6.64 4.18 -15.76
N LEU A 335 -6.04 4.95 -14.85
CA LEU A 335 -6.21 6.40 -14.82
C LEU A 335 -5.63 7.08 -16.08
N ALA A 336 -4.47 6.63 -16.57
CA ALA A 336 -3.88 7.12 -17.82
C ALA A 336 -4.83 6.89 -19.01
N ILE A 337 -5.41 5.69 -19.14
CA ILE A 337 -6.39 5.36 -20.19
C ILE A 337 -7.61 6.29 -20.11
N LEU A 338 -8.14 6.55 -18.91
CA LEU A 338 -9.28 7.45 -18.72
C LEU A 338 -8.96 8.91 -19.09
N MET A 339 -7.70 9.32 -18.95
CA MET A 339 -7.22 10.63 -19.39
C MET A 339 -6.82 10.69 -20.88
N GLY A 340 -6.97 9.58 -21.62
CA GLY A 340 -6.66 9.50 -23.05
C GLY A 340 -5.19 9.26 -23.37
N GLU A 341 -4.40 8.83 -22.39
CA GLU A 341 -2.97 8.53 -22.54
C GLU A 341 -2.73 7.04 -22.83
N ASP A 342 -1.66 6.72 -23.55
CA ASP A 342 -1.22 5.34 -23.77
C ASP A 342 -0.41 4.85 -22.55
N PRO A 343 -0.93 3.87 -21.77
CA PRO A 343 -0.28 3.42 -20.54
C PRO A 343 1.11 2.80 -20.77
N ASP A 344 1.40 2.25 -21.95
CA ASP A 344 2.72 1.69 -22.28
C ASP A 344 3.83 2.77 -22.29
N THR A 345 3.43 4.03 -22.51
CA THR A 345 4.34 5.18 -22.56
C THR A 345 4.18 6.11 -21.37
N ALA A 346 2.96 6.28 -20.87
CA ALA A 346 2.63 7.20 -19.79
C ALA A 346 2.97 6.65 -18.40
N VAL A 347 2.99 5.33 -18.21
CA VAL A 347 3.29 4.68 -16.91
C VAL A 347 4.71 4.10 -16.95
N PRO A 348 5.71 4.73 -16.28
CA PRO A 348 7.10 4.32 -16.42
C PRO A 348 7.39 2.87 -16.00
N ALA A 349 6.64 2.35 -15.01
CA ALA A 349 6.80 0.98 -14.54
C ALA A 349 6.60 -0.08 -15.65
N PHE A 350 5.62 0.11 -16.55
CA PHE A 350 5.39 -0.82 -17.65
C PHE A 350 6.50 -0.76 -18.69
N GLY A 351 6.96 0.44 -19.03
CA GLY A 351 8.11 0.63 -19.89
C GLY A 351 9.37 -0.05 -19.35
N ILE A 352 9.65 0.10 -18.05
CA ILE A 352 10.80 -0.54 -17.39
C ILE A 352 10.71 -2.07 -17.47
N VAL A 353 9.57 -2.64 -17.09
CA VAL A 353 9.37 -4.11 -17.12
C VAL A 353 9.53 -4.66 -18.54
N LYS A 354 8.94 -3.98 -19.54
CA LYS A 354 9.05 -4.37 -20.95
C LYS A 354 10.50 -4.35 -21.44
N ARG A 355 11.26 -3.29 -21.11
CA ARG A 355 12.69 -3.18 -21.45
C ARG A 355 13.53 -4.24 -20.75
N MET A 356 13.29 -4.51 -19.46
CA MET A 356 13.97 -5.59 -18.75
C MET A 356 13.70 -6.96 -19.38
N GLN A 357 12.45 -7.27 -19.71
CA GLN A 357 12.07 -8.54 -20.33
C GLN A 357 12.73 -8.75 -21.69
N GLN A 358 12.94 -7.69 -22.48
CA GLN A 358 13.68 -7.77 -23.73
C GLN A 358 15.11 -8.30 -23.54
N LEU A 359 15.74 -7.99 -22.41
CA LEU A 359 17.12 -8.40 -22.10
C LEU A 359 17.22 -9.80 -21.47
N VAL A 360 16.15 -10.33 -20.89
CA VAL A 360 16.12 -11.67 -20.28
C VAL A 360 16.27 -12.76 -21.34
N GLY A 361 17.12 -13.76 -21.08
CA GLY A 361 17.31 -14.92 -21.93
C GLY A 361 18.70 -15.55 -21.80
N ALA A 362 18.92 -16.62 -22.56
CA ALA A 362 20.23 -17.27 -22.65
C ALA A 362 21.10 -16.55 -23.69
N TYR A 363 22.37 -16.35 -23.38
CA TYR A 363 23.34 -15.73 -24.25
C TYR A 363 24.59 -16.61 -24.40
N SER A 364 25.17 -16.61 -25.59
CA SER A 364 26.30 -17.48 -25.91
C SER A 364 27.41 -16.70 -26.63
N VAL A 365 28.67 -16.99 -26.31
CA VAL A 365 29.81 -16.49 -27.09
C VAL A 365 29.96 -17.27 -28.41
N TYR A 366 31.00 -16.95 -29.19
CA TYR A 366 31.31 -17.61 -30.46
C TYR A 366 31.25 -19.15 -30.36
N ARG A 367 30.39 -19.77 -31.19
CA ARG A 367 30.15 -21.23 -31.27
C ARG A 367 29.72 -21.87 -29.95
N ASP A 368 28.96 -21.15 -29.13
CA ASP A 368 28.36 -21.63 -27.89
C ASP A 368 29.38 -22.21 -26.90
N VAL A 369 30.64 -21.74 -26.98
CA VAL A 369 31.75 -22.21 -26.14
C VAL A 369 31.52 -21.87 -24.67
N GLU A 370 30.84 -20.77 -24.40
CA GLU A 370 30.49 -20.29 -23.08
C GLU A 370 29.10 -19.65 -23.14
N THR A 371 28.27 -19.95 -22.14
CA THR A 371 26.90 -19.47 -22.04
C THR A 371 26.69 -18.72 -20.73
N ILE A 372 25.78 -17.75 -20.76
CA ILE A 372 25.34 -17.00 -19.58
C ILE A 372 23.87 -16.67 -19.73
N ASP A 373 23.11 -16.79 -18.64
CA ASP A 373 21.71 -16.40 -18.63
C ASP A 373 21.58 -15.00 -18.04
N VAL A 374 20.71 -14.19 -18.63
CA VAL A 374 20.20 -12.97 -18.01
C VAL A 374 18.83 -13.29 -17.46
N VAL A 375 18.68 -13.20 -16.14
CA VAL A 375 17.43 -13.47 -15.45
C VAL A 375 16.91 -12.21 -14.76
N SER A 376 15.59 -12.09 -14.65
CA SER A 376 14.94 -11.01 -13.90
C SER A 376 14.39 -11.55 -12.60
N GLU A 377 14.91 -11.06 -11.47
CA GLU A 377 14.45 -11.45 -10.14
C GLU A 377 14.24 -10.20 -9.28
N LYS A 378 13.10 -10.13 -8.57
CA LYS A 378 12.81 -9.07 -7.59
C LYS A 378 13.02 -7.64 -8.12
N GLY A 379 12.76 -7.40 -9.40
CA GLY A 379 12.89 -6.08 -10.04
C GLY A 379 14.30 -5.71 -10.51
N MET A 380 15.25 -6.66 -10.51
CA MET A 380 16.63 -6.46 -11.00
C MET A 380 16.99 -7.51 -12.04
N LEU A 381 17.92 -7.18 -12.93
CA LEU A 381 18.55 -8.14 -13.82
C LEU A 381 19.80 -8.74 -13.18
N TYR A 382 20.05 -10.02 -13.44
CA TYR A 382 21.22 -10.75 -12.96
C TYR A 382 21.88 -11.51 -14.11
N LEU A 383 23.20 -11.55 -14.09
CA LEU A 383 23.97 -12.53 -14.84
C LEU A 383 24.03 -13.84 -14.03
N GLN A 384 23.56 -14.92 -14.63
CA GLN A 384 23.52 -16.25 -14.07
C GLN A 384 24.45 -17.16 -14.88
N GLN A 385 25.56 -17.59 -14.26
CA GLN A 385 26.47 -18.56 -14.86
C GLN A 385 25.97 -19.99 -14.61
N SER A 386 26.17 -20.90 -15.55
CA SER A 386 25.82 -22.31 -15.38
C SER A 386 26.63 -22.95 -14.25
N GLY A 387 25.96 -23.42 -13.20
CA GLY A 387 26.60 -23.97 -11.99
C GLY A 387 27.31 -22.93 -11.11
N GLY A 388 27.18 -21.64 -11.43
CA GLY A 388 27.77 -20.51 -10.70
C GLY A 388 26.73 -19.66 -9.95
N GLY A 389 27.21 -18.62 -9.26
CA GLY A 389 26.37 -17.65 -8.57
C GLY A 389 25.74 -16.60 -9.49
N GLN A 390 24.83 -15.82 -8.93
CA GLN A 390 24.23 -14.66 -9.60
C GLN A 390 25.06 -13.39 -9.36
N THR A 391 25.23 -12.61 -10.42
CA THR A 391 25.87 -11.28 -10.35
C THR A 391 24.83 -10.21 -10.70
N PRO A 392 24.52 -9.26 -9.80
CA PRO A 392 23.55 -8.22 -10.09
C PRO A 392 24.04 -7.28 -11.19
N LEU A 393 23.12 -6.87 -12.06
CA LEU A 393 23.30 -5.81 -13.04
C LEU A 393 22.63 -4.54 -12.51
N ILE A 394 23.43 -3.53 -12.19
CA ILE A 394 22.94 -2.23 -11.72
C ILE A 394 22.85 -1.32 -12.96
N PRO A 395 21.67 -0.80 -13.30
CA PRO A 395 21.54 0.08 -14.45
C PRO A 395 22.23 1.43 -14.19
N GLU A 396 22.88 2.02 -15.19
CA GLU A 396 23.38 3.40 -15.10
C GLU A 396 22.22 4.43 -15.15
N ASP A 397 21.08 4.04 -15.73
CA ASP A 397 19.81 4.78 -15.69
C ASP A 397 18.71 3.89 -15.13
N ALA A 398 18.15 4.24 -13.95
CA ALA A 398 17.10 3.48 -13.28
C ALA A 398 15.80 3.36 -14.11
N ALA A 399 15.57 4.25 -15.08
CA ALA A 399 14.45 4.15 -16.00
C ALA A 399 14.72 3.21 -17.19
N TYR A 400 15.92 2.64 -17.31
CA TYR A 400 16.32 1.75 -18.41
C TYR A 400 16.20 2.42 -19.79
N ASN A 401 16.34 3.74 -19.91
CA ASN A 401 16.39 4.38 -21.24
C ASN A 401 17.74 4.15 -21.91
N SER A 402 18.79 3.97 -21.11
CA SER A 402 20.05 3.37 -21.54
C SER A 402 20.06 1.86 -21.28
N LEU A 403 20.78 1.14 -22.14
CA LEU A 403 21.09 -0.28 -22.00
C LEU A 403 22.48 -0.52 -21.37
N ASP A 404 23.02 0.51 -20.71
CA ASP A 404 24.26 0.47 -19.97
C ASP A 404 24.03 0.10 -18.50
N PHE A 405 24.81 -0.85 -18.04
CA PHE A 405 24.80 -1.39 -16.69
C PHE A 405 26.23 -1.43 -16.15
N TYR A 406 26.34 -1.70 -14.86
CA TYR A 406 27.57 -2.11 -14.26
C TYR A 406 27.32 -3.18 -13.20
N THR A 407 28.36 -3.95 -12.91
CA THR A 407 28.44 -4.72 -11.69
C THR A 407 29.60 -4.23 -10.84
N LEU A 408 29.70 -4.69 -9.59
CA LEU A 408 30.76 -4.33 -8.68
C LEU A 408 31.73 -5.49 -8.48
N ASN A 409 33.01 -5.23 -8.74
CA ASN A 409 34.09 -6.17 -8.45
C ASN A 409 35.13 -5.48 -7.56
N ASN A 410 35.29 -5.97 -6.33
CA ASN A 410 36.19 -5.39 -5.31
C ASN A 410 36.00 -3.86 -5.15
N GLY A 411 34.74 -3.40 -5.15
CA GLY A 411 34.37 -1.99 -5.02
C GLY A 411 34.58 -1.14 -6.28
N ARG A 412 34.95 -1.73 -7.43
CA ARG A 412 35.09 -1.03 -8.70
C ARG A 412 33.94 -1.36 -9.65
N LYS A 413 33.38 -0.33 -10.28
CA LYS A 413 32.41 -0.51 -11.38
C LYS A 413 33.07 -1.27 -12.52
N SER A 414 32.43 -2.36 -12.93
CA SER A 414 32.78 -3.14 -14.12
C SER A 414 31.63 -2.98 -15.11
N PRO A 415 31.83 -2.31 -16.25
CA PRO A 415 30.77 -2.05 -17.22
C PRO A 415 30.18 -3.33 -17.80
N VAL A 416 28.87 -3.30 -18.02
CA VAL A 416 28.09 -4.31 -18.73
C VAL A 416 27.16 -3.58 -19.68
N ASN A 417 27.20 -3.88 -20.98
CA ASN A 417 26.39 -3.15 -21.96
C ASN A 417 25.55 -4.13 -22.78
N PHE A 418 24.29 -3.80 -23.00
CA PHE A 418 23.49 -4.45 -24.01
C PHE A 418 23.43 -3.60 -25.28
N ARG A 419 23.37 -4.26 -26.43
CA ARG A 419 23.08 -3.66 -27.72
C ARG A 419 21.94 -4.43 -28.36
N VAL A 420 21.00 -3.71 -28.96
CA VAL A 420 19.93 -4.28 -29.75
C VAL A 420 20.15 -3.82 -31.18
N ASP A 421 20.40 -4.76 -32.08
CA ASP A 421 20.60 -4.49 -33.50
C ASP A 421 19.23 -4.25 -34.19
N ASP A 422 19.23 -3.70 -35.41
CA ASP A 422 18.01 -3.33 -36.16
C ASP A 422 17.07 -4.53 -36.42
N ASP A 423 17.62 -5.74 -36.44
CA ASP A 423 16.87 -7.00 -36.60
C ASP A 423 16.32 -7.57 -35.28
N GLY A 424 16.56 -6.87 -34.15
CA GLY A 424 16.15 -7.26 -32.82
C GLY A 424 17.12 -8.21 -32.11
N GLN A 425 18.25 -8.59 -32.73
CA GLN A 425 19.28 -9.38 -32.07
C GLN A 425 19.86 -8.59 -30.89
N VAL A 426 19.88 -9.23 -29.71
CA VAL A 426 20.48 -8.62 -28.52
C VAL A 426 21.89 -9.18 -28.31
N SER A 427 22.85 -8.28 -28.08
CA SER A 427 24.23 -8.60 -27.70
C SER A 427 24.53 -8.08 -26.30
N LEU A 428 25.16 -8.91 -25.47
CA LEU A 428 25.63 -8.60 -24.12
C LEU A 428 27.16 -8.50 -24.11
N ILE A 429 27.69 -7.37 -23.68
CA ILE A 429 29.13 -7.07 -23.63
C ILE A 429 29.55 -7.03 -22.15
N VAL A 430 30.41 -7.96 -21.74
CA VAL A 430 30.91 -8.07 -20.36
C VAL A 430 32.41 -8.29 -20.40
N GLY A 431 33.18 -7.30 -19.93
CA GLY A 431 34.64 -7.35 -19.96
C GLY A 431 35.19 -7.58 -21.37
N ARG A 432 35.77 -8.76 -21.61
CA ARG A 432 36.36 -9.15 -22.91
C ARG A 432 35.40 -9.91 -23.83
N TYR A 433 34.20 -10.23 -23.36
CA TYR A 433 33.28 -11.13 -24.05
C TYR A 433 32.13 -10.36 -24.70
N VAL A 434 31.69 -10.87 -25.85
CA VAL A 434 30.44 -10.48 -26.51
C VAL A 434 29.61 -11.75 -26.63
N TYR A 435 28.54 -11.81 -25.85
CA TYR A 435 27.56 -12.88 -25.93
C TYR A 435 26.39 -12.43 -26.80
N ARG A 436 25.83 -13.31 -27.63
CA ARG A 436 24.61 -13.05 -28.40
C ARG A 436 23.46 -13.81 -27.78
N LYS A 437 22.31 -13.15 -27.66
CA LYS A 437 21.08 -13.78 -27.17
C LYS A 437 20.70 -14.91 -28.12
N ASN A 438 20.44 -16.09 -27.57
CA ASN A 438 19.94 -17.23 -28.32
C ASN A 438 18.49 -16.90 -28.76
N ILE A 439 18.21 -17.04 -30.06
CA ILE A 439 16.88 -16.81 -30.65
C ILE A 439 16.00 -18.03 -30.47
#